data_AF-A0A357FAE0-F1
#
_entry.id   AF-A0A357FAE0-F1
#
_cell.length_a   1.000
_cell.length_b   1.000
_cell.length_c   1.000
_cell.angle_alpha   90.00
_cell.angle_beta   90.00
_cell.angle_gamma   90.00
#
_symmetry.space_group_name_H-M   'P 1'
#
loop_
_entity.id
_entity.type
_entity.pdbx_description
1 polymer ?
#
loop_
_entity_poly.entity_id
_entity_poly.type
_entity_poly.pdbx_seq_one_letter_code
_entity_poly.pdbx_strand_id
1 'polypeptide(L)'
;MKSILASISQPKEIQNLNLKELTQLAAECRQRIIEVTSQRGGHLASSLGTVEITVALLKNFDFSSDRIVWDVGHQAYPYKILTDRNENFDSLGKTGGIKKFLSRDESSYDHFGA
;
A
#
# COMPACT_ATOMS: atom_id res chain seq x y z
N MET A 1 17.89 12.44 4.53
CA MET A 1 16.88 12.04 5.53
C MET A 1 16.65 10.55 5.39
N LYS A 2 16.41 9.82 6.48
CA LYS A 2 16.11 8.38 6.44
C LYS A 2 14.70 8.19 5.88
N SER A 3 14.51 7.28 4.93
CA SER A 3 13.18 6.94 4.39
C SER A 3 12.40 6.17 5.45
N ILE A 4 11.14 6.57 5.65
CA ILE A 4 10.21 5.88 6.55
C ILE A 4 9.64 4.65 5.86
N LEU A 5 9.23 4.78 4.60
CA LEU A 5 8.69 3.69 3.80
C LEU A 5 9.66 2.52 3.70
N ALA A 6 10.96 2.79 3.47
CA ALA A 6 11.99 1.76 3.42
C ALA A 6 12.30 1.14 4.79
N SER A 7 11.88 1.76 5.89
CA SER A 7 12.08 1.23 7.25
C SER A 7 10.90 0.41 7.77
N ILE A 8 9.75 0.46 7.09
CA ILE A 8 8.56 -0.31 7.47
C ILE A 8 8.70 -1.73 6.91
N SER A 9 8.88 -2.69 7.82
CA SER A 9 8.91 -4.12 7.53
C SER A 9 7.55 -4.78 7.80
N GLN A 10 6.75 -4.20 8.70
CA GLN A 10 5.46 -4.73 9.11
C GLN A 10 4.41 -3.62 9.21
N PRO A 11 3.15 -3.85 8.80
CA PRO A 11 2.12 -2.80 8.81
C PRO A 11 1.88 -2.18 10.19
N LYS A 12 2.05 -2.99 11.25
CA LYS A 12 1.89 -2.57 12.63
C LYS A 12 2.87 -1.47 13.05
N GLU A 13 4.02 -1.35 12.40
CA GLU A 13 5.00 -0.31 12.70
C GLU A 13 4.48 1.10 12.39
N ILE A 14 3.53 1.22 11.45
CA ILE A 14 2.85 2.48 11.11
C ILE A 14 2.08 3.03 12.33
N GLN A 15 1.59 2.15 13.21
CA GLN A 15 0.89 2.55 14.42
C GLN A 15 1.77 3.34 15.41
N ASN A 16 3.10 3.22 15.31
CA ASN A 16 4.04 3.91 16.20
C ASN A 16 4.48 5.29 15.67
N LEU A 17 4.18 5.62 14.41
CA LEU A 17 4.61 6.86 13.78
C LEU A 17 3.83 8.07 14.31
N ASN A 18 4.51 9.19 14.51
CA ASN A 18 3.89 10.47 14.81
C ASN A 18 3.31 11.14 13.54
N LEU A 19 2.56 12.22 13.69
CA LEU A 19 1.87 12.87 12.56
C LEU A 19 2.82 13.38 11.46
N LYS A 20 4.02 13.85 11.81
CA LYS A 20 5.02 14.29 10.83
C LYS A 20 5.57 13.11 10.04
N GLU A 21 5.84 12.01 10.74
CA GLU A 21 6.27 10.75 10.14
C GLU A 21 5.20 10.16 9.22
N LEU A 22 3.92 10.19 9.61
CA LEU A 22 2.81 9.75 8.76
C LEU A 22 2.68 10.60 7.49
N THR A 23 2.87 11.92 7.61
CA THR A 23 2.89 12.83 6.45
C THR A 23 4.04 12.49 5.48
N GLN A 24 5.23 12.22 6.03
CA GLN A 24 6.39 11.80 5.23
C GLN A 24 6.13 10.43 4.58
N LEU A 25 5.59 9.46 5.32
CA LEU A 25 5.22 8.14 4.78
C LEU A 25 4.25 8.26 3.60
N ALA A 26 3.22 9.10 3.72
CA ALA A 26 2.28 9.36 2.63
C ALA A 26 2.98 9.95 1.39
N ALA A 27 3.93 10.87 1.59
CA ALA A 27 4.71 11.44 0.49
C ALA A 27 5.59 10.39 -0.21
N GLU A 28 6.30 9.57 0.56
CA GLU A 28 7.14 8.49 0.03
C GLU A 28 6.29 7.44 -0.70
N CYS A 29 5.11 7.09 -0.17
CA CYS A 29 4.18 6.18 -0.82
C CYS A 29 3.64 6.73 -2.15
N ARG A 30 3.28 8.03 -2.21
CA ARG A 30 2.88 8.69 -3.47
C ARG A 30 3.99 8.61 -4.51
N GLN A 31 5.21 8.93 -4.10
CA GLN A 31 6.38 8.87 -4.98
C GLN A 31 6.60 7.44 -5.50
N ARG A 32 6.53 6.43 -4.63
CA ARG A 32 6.64 5.01 -5.01
C ARG A 32 5.59 4.59 -6.04
N ILE A 33 4.33 5.01 -5.86
CA ILE A 33 3.25 4.72 -6.82
C ILE A 33 3.56 5.34 -8.19
N ILE A 34 3.95 6.62 -8.22
CA ILE A 34 4.29 7.33 -9.47
C ILE A 34 5.45 6.62 -10.19
N GLU A 35 6.52 6.30 -9.46
CA GLU A 35 7.71 5.65 -10.01
C GLU A 35 7.38 4.33 -10.71
N VAL A 36 6.68 3.42 -10.02
CA VAL A 36 6.35 2.10 -10.58
C VAL A 36 5.35 2.21 -11.72
N THR A 37 4.28 2.99 -11.55
CA THR A 37 3.23 3.10 -12.57
C THR A 37 3.71 3.85 -13.82
N SER A 38 4.68 4.75 -13.71
CA SER A 38 5.29 5.40 -14.89
C SER A 38 6.02 4.40 -15.81
N GLN A 39 6.50 3.29 -15.25
CA GLN A 39 7.24 2.25 -15.98
C GLN A 39 6.36 1.07 -16.38
N ARG A 40 5.32 0.76 -15.58
CA ARG A 40 4.49 -0.46 -15.72
C ARG A 40 3.07 -0.18 -16.20
N GLY A 41 2.62 1.07 -16.20
CA GLY A 41 1.20 1.41 -16.23
C GLY A 41 0.49 0.97 -14.94
N GLY A 42 -0.84 1.04 -14.94
CA GLY A 42 -1.68 0.68 -13.79
C GLY A 42 -2.58 1.81 -13.34
N HIS A 43 -3.17 1.66 -12.16
CA HIS A 43 -4.19 2.57 -11.63
C HIS A 43 -3.57 3.71 -10.83
N LEU A 44 -3.14 4.76 -11.51
CA LEU A 44 -2.43 5.89 -10.90
C LEU A 44 -3.35 6.81 -10.09
N ALA A 45 -4.29 7.49 -10.75
CA ALA A 45 -5.08 8.56 -10.14
C ALA A 45 -5.91 8.07 -8.93
N SER A 46 -6.56 6.91 -9.06
CA SER A 46 -7.32 6.27 -7.99
C SER A 46 -6.45 5.95 -6.78
N SER A 47 -5.24 5.43 -7.01
CA SER A 47 -4.31 5.06 -5.94
C SER A 47 -3.68 6.28 -5.25
N LEU A 48 -3.44 7.37 -5.99
CA LEU A 48 -2.96 8.61 -5.39
C LEU A 48 -4.03 9.24 -4.47
N GLY A 49 -5.30 9.12 -4.84
CA GLY A 49 -6.42 9.65 -4.05
C GLY A 49 -6.68 8.92 -2.72
N THR A 50 -6.07 7.75 -2.49
CA THR A 50 -6.30 6.92 -1.31
C THR A 50 -5.10 6.78 -0.37
N VAL A 51 -4.00 7.48 -0.64
CA VAL A 51 -2.78 7.32 0.17
C VAL A 51 -3.01 7.71 1.63
N GLU A 52 -3.57 8.88 1.89
CA GLU A 52 -3.77 9.39 3.25
C GLU A 52 -4.76 8.53 4.04
N ILE A 53 -5.87 8.12 3.42
CA ILE A 53 -6.84 7.25 4.09
C ILE A 53 -6.24 5.86 4.35
N THR A 54 -5.42 5.32 3.45
CA THR A 54 -4.72 4.05 3.70
C THR A 54 -3.79 4.15 4.91
N VAL A 55 -2.98 5.22 4.98
CA VAL A 55 -2.09 5.47 6.12
C VAL A 55 -2.89 5.64 7.41
N ALA A 56 -4.01 6.37 7.37
CA ALA A 56 -4.89 6.55 8.53
C ALA A 56 -5.53 5.23 8.99
N LEU A 57 -5.96 4.38 8.06
CA LEU A 57 -6.50 3.07 8.38
C LEU A 57 -5.44 2.19 9.07
N LEU A 58 -4.23 2.12 8.51
CA LEU A 58 -3.12 1.33 9.07
C LEU A 58 -2.61 1.87 10.42
N LYS A 59 -2.75 3.17 10.66
CA LYS A 59 -2.44 3.81 11.93
C LYS A 59 -3.43 3.46 13.05
N ASN A 60 -4.71 3.27 12.72
CA ASN A 60 -5.78 3.25 13.73
C ASN A 60 -6.47 1.88 13.91
N PHE A 61 -6.44 1.00 12.90
CA PHE A 61 -7.07 -0.32 12.97
C PHE A 61 -6.05 -1.42 13.29
N ASP A 62 -6.51 -2.50 13.95
CA ASP A 62 -5.71 -3.68 14.25
C ASP A 62 -5.95 -4.77 13.21
N PHE A 63 -5.03 -4.94 12.27
CA PHE A 63 -5.16 -5.88 11.15
C PHE A 63 -5.01 -7.35 11.56
N SER A 64 -4.76 -7.64 12.84
CA SER A 64 -4.87 -9.00 13.37
C SER A 64 -6.33 -9.43 13.55
N SER A 65 -7.24 -8.49 13.79
CA SER A 65 -8.68 -8.72 13.96
C SER A 65 -9.54 -8.05 12.88
N ASP A 66 -9.19 -6.82 12.53
CA ASP A 66 -9.94 -5.97 11.63
C ASP A 66 -9.68 -6.34 10.17
N ARG A 67 -10.72 -6.21 9.35
CA ARG A 67 -10.70 -6.52 7.94
C ARG A 67 -11.02 -5.26 7.15
N ILE A 68 -10.17 -4.93 6.19
CA ILE A 68 -10.39 -3.78 5.29
C ILE A 68 -10.72 -4.29 3.91
N VAL A 69 -11.87 -3.86 3.40
CA VAL A 69 -12.35 -4.21 2.07
C VAL A 69 -12.27 -2.97 1.20
N TRP A 70 -11.53 -3.07 0.11
CA TRP A 70 -11.51 -2.06 -0.95
C TRP A 70 -12.36 -2.55 -2.11
N ASP A 71 -13.47 -1.86 -2.37
CA ASP A 71 -14.35 -2.17 -3.50
C ASP A 71 -13.61 -1.99 -4.84
N VAL A 72 -13.72 -2.97 -5.76
CA VAL A 72 -12.90 -3.14 -6.98
C VAL A 72 -11.39 -3.29 -6.74
N GLY A 73 -10.78 -2.50 -5.87
CA GLY A 73 -9.36 -2.61 -5.48
C GLY A 73 -8.36 -1.88 -6.39
N HIS A 74 -8.82 -1.20 -7.45
CA HIS A 74 -7.96 -0.39 -8.34
C HIS A 74 -7.32 0.82 -7.65
N GLN A 75 -7.80 1.20 -6.48
CA GLN A 75 -7.32 2.29 -5.64
C GLN A 75 -6.37 1.80 -4.53
N ALA A 76 -6.06 0.51 -4.48
CA ALA A 76 -5.43 -0.12 -3.32
C ALA A 76 -3.91 -0.30 -3.45
N TYR A 77 -3.22 0.38 -4.38
CA TYR A 77 -1.76 0.35 -4.42
C TYR A 77 -1.07 0.84 -3.15
N PRO A 78 -1.48 1.96 -2.50
CA PRO A 78 -0.90 2.31 -1.20
C PRO A 78 -1.12 1.20 -0.17
N TYR A 79 -2.26 0.53 -0.21
CA TYR A 79 -2.54 -0.58 0.69
C TYR A 79 -1.58 -1.74 0.45
N LYS A 80 -1.37 -2.17 -0.81
CA LYS A 80 -0.39 -3.20 -1.14
C LYS A 80 1.02 -2.82 -0.67
N ILE A 81 1.47 -1.61 -0.99
CA ILE A 81 2.81 -1.11 -0.60
C ILE A 81 3.00 -1.19 0.92
N LEU A 82 2.03 -0.72 1.70
CA LEU A 82 2.12 -0.63 3.15
C LEU A 82 1.73 -1.93 3.88
N THR A 83 1.26 -2.94 3.15
CA THR A 83 1.01 -4.29 3.64
C THR A 83 1.94 -5.26 2.94
N ASP A 84 3.20 -5.23 3.39
CA ASP A 84 4.33 -6.13 3.08
C ASP A 84 4.81 -6.27 1.63
N ARG A 85 4.22 -5.55 0.67
CA ARG A 85 4.55 -5.72 -0.77
C ARG A 85 5.40 -4.60 -1.37
N ASN A 86 5.94 -3.67 -0.58
CA ASN A 86 6.74 -2.55 -1.11
C ASN A 86 7.98 -3.01 -1.92
N GLU A 87 8.74 -3.98 -1.39
CA GLU A 87 9.97 -4.48 -2.03
C GLU A 87 9.68 -5.11 -3.39
N ASN A 88 8.59 -5.88 -3.49
CA ASN A 88 8.21 -6.57 -4.72
C ASN A 88 7.33 -5.73 -5.66
N PHE A 89 7.03 -4.48 -5.31
CA PHE A 89 6.06 -3.66 -6.04
C PHE A 89 6.51 -3.34 -7.47
N ASP A 90 7.81 -3.39 -7.79
CA ASP A 90 8.34 -3.22 -9.16
C ASP A 90 7.88 -4.32 -10.15
N SER A 91 7.35 -5.42 -9.62
CA SER A 91 6.75 -6.53 -10.38
C SER A 91 5.28 -6.32 -10.73
N LEU A 92 4.70 -5.16 -10.41
CA LEU A 92 3.29 -4.83 -10.66
C LEU A 92 2.85 -5.19 -12.10
N GLY A 93 1.80 -6.00 -12.19
CA GLY A 93 1.18 -6.42 -13.43
C GLY A 93 1.96 -7.44 -14.24
N LYS A 94 3.11 -7.93 -13.77
CA LYS A 94 3.85 -9.02 -14.42
C LYS A 94 3.24 -10.37 -14.08
N THR A 95 3.35 -11.32 -15.01
CA THR A 95 3.07 -12.72 -14.73
C THR A 95 3.92 -13.20 -13.56
N GLY A 96 3.27 -13.73 -12.52
CA GLY A 96 3.93 -14.16 -11.28
C GLY A 96 4.39 -13.03 -10.36
N GLY A 97 4.10 -11.77 -10.68
CA GLY A 97 4.38 -10.61 -9.83
C GLY A 97 3.14 -10.10 -9.08
N ILE A 98 3.23 -8.89 -8.54
CA ILE A 98 2.11 -8.22 -7.85
C ILE A 98 0.94 -7.98 -8.82
N LYS A 99 -0.26 -8.41 -8.45
CA LYS A 99 -1.49 -8.25 -9.22
C LYS A 99 -1.97 -6.79 -9.17
N LYS A 100 -2.70 -6.38 -10.21
CA LYS A 100 -3.23 -5.01 -10.34
C LYS A 100 -4.42 -4.70 -9.42
N PHE A 101 -5.05 -5.73 -8.87
CA PHE A 101 -6.14 -5.64 -7.90
C PHE A 101 -5.78 -6.43 -6.65
N LEU A 102 -6.56 -6.25 -5.58
CA LEU A 102 -6.41 -7.08 -4.38
C LEU A 102 -6.76 -8.53 -4.69
N SER A 103 -6.01 -9.46 -4.09
CA SER A 103 -6.20 -10.89 -4.32
C SER A 103 -5.86 -11.69 -3.08
N ARG A 104 -6.82 -12.51 -2.65
CA ARG A 104 -6.71 -13.38 -1.47
C ARG A 104 -5.54 -14.36 -1.54
N ASP A 105 -5.17 -14.78 -2.74
CA ASP A 105 -4.03 -15.69 -2.96
C ASP A 105 -2.68 -14.98 -3.01
N GLU A 106 -2.66 -13.63 -3.04
CA GLU A 106 -1.42 -12.84 -3.04
C GLU A 106 -1.01 -12.41 -1.62
N SER A 107 -1.97 -12.07 -0.76
CA SER A 107 -1.68 -11.54 0.57
C SER A 107 -2.79 -11.86 1.57
N SER A 108 -2.40 -12.12 2.81
CA SER A 108 -3.32 -12.29 3.95
C SER A 108 -4.07 -11.01 4.33
N TYR A 109 -3.61 -9.85 3.84
CA TYR A 109 -4.24 -8.55 4.01
C TYR A 109 -5.33 -8.26 2.97
N ASP A 110 -5.43 -9.07 1.91
CA ASP A 110 -6.41 -8.90 0.83
C ASP A 110 -7.63 -9.79 1.12
N HIS A 111 -8.52 -9.35 2.02
CA HIS A 111 -9.64 -10.19 2.49
C HIS A 111 -10.73 -10.44 1.44
N PHE A 112 -10.81 -9.57 0.44
CA PHE A 112 -11.71 -9.70 -0.71
C PHE A 112 -10.92 -9.48 -2.01
N GLY A 113 -11.17 -10.32 -3.01
CA GLY A 113 -10.53 -10.21 -4.32
C GLY A 113 -11.50 -9.66 -5.36
N ALA A 114 -10.97 -8.97 -6.37
CA ALA A 114 -11.71 -8.56 -7.57
C ALA A 114 -11.33 -9.43 -8.78
#